data_AF-A0AAD5GK00-F1
#
_entry.id   AF-A0AAD5GK00-F1
#
_cell.length_a   1.000
_cell.length_b   1.000
_cell.length_c   1.000
_cell.angle_alpha   90.00
_cell.angle_beta   90.00
_cell.angle_gamma   90.00
#
_symmetry.space_group_name_H-M   'P 1'
#
loop_
_entity.id
_entity.type
_entity.pdbx_description
1 polymer ?
#
loop_
_entity_poly.entity_id
_entity_poly.type
_entity_poly.pdbx_seq_one_letter_code
_entity_poly.pdbx_strand_id
1 'polypeptide(L)'
;NRVFQDFDIKRAAGGASFSPVRRQATVLVTNNYLEIHLFWNGKGTCCVPKQGTFGPLISAISATPNFPPTVSNTPPSTKKNSKNRTGLIVGILVPIAVVSFLSLLALYIFRQQRKKQETSDNYE
;
A
#
# COMPACT_ATOMS: atom_id res chain seq x y z
N ASN A 1 -12.69 -8.40 -29.46
CA ASN A 1 -13.90 -9.23 -29.30
C ASN A 1 -14.98 -8.38 -28.62
N ARG A 2 -16.15 -8.17 -29.23
CA ARG A 2 -17.23 -7.35 -28.64
C ARG A 2 -18.22 -8.28 -27.95
N VAL A 3 -18.27 -8.24 -26.61
CA VAL A 3 -19.10 -9.17 -25.82
C VAL A 3 -20.55 -8.70 -25.75
N PHE A 4 -20.77 -7.40 -25.47
CA PHE A 4 -22.10 -6.81 -25.42
C PHE A 4 -22.19 -5.69 -26.46
N GLN A 5 -23.02 -5.90 -27.48
CA GLN A 5 -23.29 -4.93 -28.53
C GLN A 5 -24.62 -4.22 -28.29
N ASP A 6 -24.60 -2.90 -28.43
CA ASP A 6 -25.78 -2.01 -28.38
C ASP A 6 -26.66 -2.30 -27.16
N PHE A 7 -26.00 -2.51 -26.02
CA PHE A 7 -26.65 -2.96 -24.79
C PHE A 7 -27.48 -1.83 -24.17
N ASP A 8 -28.80 -2.07 -24.11
CA ASP A 8 -29.76 -1.20 -23.45
C ASP A 8 -30.16 -1.80 -22.10
N ILE A 9 -29.73 -1.15 -21.03
CA ILE A 9 -30.00 -1.56 -19.65
C ILE A 9 -31.51 -1.52 -19.36
N LYS A 10 -32.21 -0.49 -19.84
CA LYS A 10 -33.66 -0.32 -19.59
C LYS A 10 -34.46 -1.41 -20.28
N ARG A 11 -34.10 -1.74 -21.53
CA ARG A 11 -34.71 -2.86 -22.26
C ARG A 11 -34.42 -4.18 -21.56
N ALA A 12 -33.19 -4.39 -21.11
CA ALA A 12 -32.82 -5.60 -20.36
C ALA A 12 -33.51 -5.72 -18.99
N ALA A 13 -33.89 -4.60 -18.39
CA ALA A 13 -34.70 -4.54 -17.17
C ALA A 13 -36.21 -4.70 -17.43
N GLY A 14 -36.64 -5.05 -18.66
CA GLY A 14 -38.05 -5.15 -19.00
C GLY A 14 -38.79 -3.81 -18.99
N GLY A 15 -38.07 -2.69 -19.10
CA GLY A 15 -38.62 -1.34 -19.03
C GLY A 15 -38.67 -0.73 -17.63
N ALA A 16 -38.39 -1.51 -16.58
CA ALA A 16 -38.40 -1.03 -15.20
C ALA A 16 -37.26 -0.05 -14.90
N SER A 17 -37.58 1.04 -14.21
CA SER A 17 -36.59 1.98 -13.69
C SER A 17 -35.94 1.44 -12.42
N PHE A 18 -34.67 1.81 -12.18
CA PHE A 18 -33.89 1.46 -10.97
C PHE A 18 -33.73 -0.04 -10.68
N SER A 19 -34.03 -0.90 -11.67
CA SER A 19 -33.86 -2.34 -11.53
C SER A 19 -32.44 -2.76 -11.95
N PRO A 20 -31.68 -3.48 -11.12
CA PRO A 20 -30.34 -3.92 -11.48
C PRO A 20 -30.40 -5.00 -12.54
N VAL A 21 -29.57 -4.86 -13.58
CA VAL A 21 -29.40 -5.88 -14.61
C VAL A 21 -28.00 -6.48 -14.50
N ARG A 22 -27.92 -7.79 -14.24
CA ARG A 22 -26.65 -8.52 -14.22
C ARG A 22 -26.38 -9.13 -15.59
N ARG A 23 -25.17 -8.93 -16.10
CA ARG A 23 -24.64 -9.62 -17.29
C ARG A 23 -23.41 -10.41 -16.92
N GLN A 24 -23.29 -11.59 -17.49
CA GLN A 24 -22.17 -12.51 -17.27
C GLN A 24 -21.65 -12.95 -18.64
N ALA A 25 -20.33 -13.08 -18.75
CA ALA A 25 -19.67 -13.61 -19.92
C ALA A 25 -18.46 -14.41 -19.47
N THR A 26 -18.24 -15.55 -20.11
CA THR A 26 -17.02 -16.34 -19.90
C THR A 26 -16.04 -15.96 -21.00
N VAL A 27 -14.84 -15.55 -20.62
CA VAL A 27 -13.78 -15.12 -21.53
C VAL A 27 -12.49 -15.89 -21.25
N LEU A 28 -11.74 -16.21 -22.30
CA LEU A 28 -10.42 -16.81 -22.19
C LEU A 28 -9.38 -15.72 -21.89
N VAL A 29 -8.57 -15.93 -20.85
CA VAL A 29 -7.50 -15.01 -20.44
C VAL A 29 -6.16 -15.65 -20.72
N THR A 30 -5.41 -15.11 -21.67
CA THR A 30 -4.09 -15.65 -22.07
C THR A 30 -2.94 -14.96 -21.35
N ASN A 31 -3.01 -13.64 -21.17
CA ASN A 31 -1.90 -12.84 -20.69
C ASN A 31 -2.03 -12.42 -19.21
N ASN A 32 -2.70 -13.20 -18.36
CA ASN A 32 -2.91 -12.94 -16.91
C ASN A 32 -3.70 -11.67 -16.52
N TYR A 33 -4.04 -10.79 -17.47
CA TYR A 33 -4.84 -9.59 -17.23
C TYR A 33 -6.11 -9.58 -18.08
N LEU A 34 -7.12 -8.84 -17.59
CA LEU A 34 -8.37 -8.59 -18.29
C LEU A 34 -8.47 -7.10 -18.63
N GLU A 35 -8.70 -6.81 -19.90
CA GLU A 35 -9.01 -5.46 -20.38
C GLU A 35 -10.51 -5.34 -20.65
N ILE A 36 -11.15 -4.37 -20.00
CA ILE A 36 -12.59 -4.09 -20.15
C ILE A 36 -12.74 -2.74 -20.82
N HIS A 37 -13.22 -2.75 -22.07
CA HIS A 37 -13.41 -1.54 -22.86
C HIS A 37 -14.89 -1.18 -22.91
N LEU A 38 -15.23 -0.01 -22.38
CA LEU A 38 -16.57 0.55 -22.44
C LEU A 38 -16.63 1.56 -23.58
N PHE A 39 -17.24 1.16 -24.68
CA PHE A 39 -17.37 2.02 -25.85
C PHE A 39 -18.77 2.62 -25.96
N TRP A 40 -18.82 3.90 -26.28
CA TRP A 40 -20.06 4.62 -26.50
C TRP A 40 -19.97 5.48 -27.75
N ASN A 41 -20.93 5.28 -28.65
CA ASN A 41 -20.96 5.89 -29.97
C ASN A 41 -21.97 7.05 -30.07
N GLY A 42 -22.24 7.76 -28.98
CA GLY A 42 -23.15 8.92 -29.00
C GLY A 42 -24.65 8.61 -29.04
N LYS A 43 -25.07 7.36 -28.81
CA LYS A 43 -26.50 7.05 -28.57
C LYS A 43 -26.84 7.31 -27.09
N GLY A 44 -27.80 8.18 -26.82
CA GLY A 44 -28.26 8.45 -25.46
C GLY A 44 -29.60 9.19 -25.42
N THR A 45 -30.12 9.36 -24.20
CA THR A 45 -31.34 10.11 -23.93
C THR A 45 -31.02 11.61 -23.89
N CYS A 46 -31.69 12.45 -24.68
CA CYS A 46 -31.63 13.89 -24.41
C CYS A 46 -32.42 14.18 -23.13
N CYS A 47 -31.99 15.20 -22.40
CA CYS A 47 -32.90 15.93 -21.53
C CYS A 47 -33.27 15.24 -20.19
N VAL A 48 -32.57 14.17 -19.78
CA VAL A 48 -32.73 13.56 -18.44
C VAL A 48 -31.35 13.18 -17.87
N PRO A 49 -30.94 13.69 -16.68
CA PRO A 49 -31.54 14.74 -15.83
C PRO A 49 -31.15 16.17 -16.26
N LYS A 50 -30.20 16.32 -17.19
CA LYS A 50 -29.82 17.55 -17.87
C LYS A 50 -29.57 17.24 -19.34
N GLN A 51 -29.59 18.26 -20.19
CA GLN A 51 -29.30 18.11 -21.61
C GLN A 51 -27.87 17.57 -21.79
N GLY A 52 -27.74 16.41 -22.43
CA GLY A 52 -26.47 15.75 -22.67
C GLY A 52 -26.67 14.36 -23.26
N THR A 53 -25.57 13.77 -23.69
CA THR A 53 -25.55 12.38 -24.15
C THR A 53 -24.69 11.62 -23.15
N PHE A 54 -25.28 10.64 -22.48
CA PHE A 54 -24.61 9.89 -21.41
C PHE A 54 -23.90 8.67 -21.97
N GLY A 55 -22.66 8.45 -21.53
CA GLY A 55 -21.82 7.33 -21.90
C GLY A 55 -22.25 5.99 -21.27
N PRO A 56 -21.35 5.00 -21.25
CA PRO A 56 -21.65 3.68 -20.71
C PRO A 56 -21.89 3.75 -19.19
N LEU A 57 -22.89 3.02 -18.70
CA LEU A 57 -23.24 2.95 -17.27
C LEU A 57 -22.94 1.56 -16.71
N ILE A 58 -22.14 1.51 -15.64
CA ILE A 58 -21.80 0.29 -14.89
C ILE A 58 -21.82 0.59 -13.40
N SER A 59 -22.42 -0.31 -12.61
CA SER A 59 -22.41 -0.21 -11.15
C SER A 59 -21.35 -1.08 -10.49
N ALA A 60 -21.13 -2.30 -10.99
CA ALA A 60 -20.18 -3.25 -10.42
C ALA A 60 -19.65 -4.22 -11.47
N ILE A 61 -18.42 -4.69 -11.26
CA ILE A 61 -17.75 -5.72 -12.06
C ILE A 61 -17.29 -6.82 -11.10
N SER A 62 -17.51 -8.07 -11.49
CA SER A 62 -16.99 -9.25 -10.78
C SER A 62 -16.33 -10.16 -11.80
N ALA A 63 -15.11 -10.58 -11.50
CA ALA A 63 -14.33 -11.51 -12.30
C ALA A 63 -13.91 -12.68 -11.42
N THR A 64 -14.42 -13.87 -11.74
CA THR A 64 -14.12 -15.10 -11.01
C THR A 64 -13.58 -16.14 -11.98
N PRO A 65 -12.38 -16.70 -11.73
CA PRO A 65 -11.87 -17.79 -12.56
C PRO A 65 -12.75 -19.02 -12.37
N ASN A 66 -13.04 -19.74 -13.47
CA ASN A 66 -13.72 -21.03 -13.45
C ASN A 66 -12.74 -22.22 -13.34
N PHE A 67 -11.48 -21.93 -13.00
CA PHE A 67 -10.39 -22.89 -12.83
C PHE A 67 -9.51 -22.46 -11.64
N PRO A 68 -8.74 -23.37 -11.04
CA PRO A 68 -7.77 -23.00 -10.01
C PRO A 68 -6.66 -22.13 -10.63
N PRO A 69 -6.53 -20.86 -10.24
CA PRO A 69 -5.55 -19.97 -10.85
C PRO A 69 -4.13 -20.42 -10.50
N THR A 70 -3.24 -20.42 -11.48
CA THR A 70 -1.81 -20.72 -11.29
C THR A 70 -1.06 -19.57 -10.60
N VAL A 71 -1.67 -18.37 -10.57
CA VAL A 71 -1.10 -17.15 -9.98
C VAL A 71 -1.87 -16.74 -8.73
N SER A 72 -1.14 -16.22 -7.74
CA SER A 72 -1.74 -15.68 -6.51
C SER A 72 -2.59 -14.44 -6.82
N ASN A 73 -3.78 -14.35 -6.22
CA ASN A 73 -4.65 -13.16 -6.31
C ASN A 73 -4.20 -12.02 -5.36
N THR A 74 -2.93 -12.02 -4.96
CA THR A 74 -2.33 -10.93 -4.19
C THR A 74 -1.97 -9.78 -5.14
N PRO A 75 -2.51 -8.57 -4.95
CA PRO A 75 -2.04 -7.39 -5.68
C PRO A 75 -0.52 -7.28 -5.55
N PRO A 76 0.20 -6.73 -6.56
CA PRO A 76 1.62 -6.50 -6.43
C PRO A 76 1.87 -5.66 -5.18
N SER A 77 2.37 -6.30 -4.13
CA SER A 77 2.69 -5.57 -2.91
C SER A 77 3.92 -4.74 -3.25
N THR A 78 3.79 -3.42 -3.11
CA THR A 78 4.97 -2.57 -2.90
C THR A 78 5.58 -3.09 -1.60
N LYS A 79 6.52 -4.04 -1.70
CA LYS A 79 7.27 -4.58 -0.56
C LYS A 79 7.81 -3.40 0.22
N LYS A 80 7.15 -3.03 1.32
CA LYS A 80 7.68 -2.10 2.30
C LYS A 80 8.82 -2.86 2.96
N ASN A 81 10.02 -2.65 2.43
CA ASN A 81 11.25 -3.27 2.88
C ASN A 81 11.55 -2.68 4.27
N SER A 82 10.96 -3.25 5.32
CA SER A 82 11.23 -2.89 6.70
C SER A 82 12.62 -3.40 7.06
N LYS A 83 13.66 -2.70 6.58
CA LYS A 83 15.05 -2.98 6.95
C LYS A 83 15.18 -2.92 8.46
N ASN A 84 15.46 -4.07 9.04
CA ASN A 84 15.78 -4.29 10.44
C ASN A 84 17.07 -3.52 10.78
N ARG A 85 16.91 -2.35 11.44
CA ARG A 85 18.02 -1.43 11.80
C ARG A 85 18.82 -1.87 13.03
N THR A 86 18.68 -3.12 13.47
CA THR A 86 19.32 -3.65 14.69
C THR A 86 20.83 -3.45 14.68
N GLY A 87 21.49 -3.70 13.54
CA GLY A 87 22.94 -3.50 13.42
C GLY A 87 23.38 -2.04 13.61
N LEU A 88 22.59 -1.08 13.11
CA LEU A 88 22.88 0.35 13.28
C LEU A 88 22.70 0.79 14.75
N ILE A 89 21.66 0.29 15.41
CA ILE A 89 21.38 0.60 16.82
C ILE A 89 22.51 0.06 17.70
N VAL A 90 22.91 -1.20 17.51
CA VAL A 90 24.00 -1.83 18.27
C VAL A 90 25.33 -1.11 18.01
N GLY A 91 25.61 -0.72 16.77
CA GLY A 91 26.84 0.00 16.40
C GLY A 91 26.99 1.38 17.05
N ILE A 92 25.89 2.06 17.39
CA ILE A 92 25.91 3.36 18.08
C ILE A 92 25.95 3.18 19.60
N LEU A 93 25.18 2.23 20.15
CA LEU A 93 25.03 2.08 21.60
C LEU A 93 26.34 1.64 22.30
N VAL A 94 27.06 0.70 21.70
CA VAL A 94 28.28 0.11 22.27
C VAL A 94 29.41 1.14 22.49
N PRO A 95 29.81 1.96 21.50
CA PRO A 95 30.89 2.93 21.71
C PRO A 95 30.50 4.02 22.72
N ILE A 96 29.24 4.46 22.76
CA ILE A 96 28.77 5.44 23.74
C ILE A 96 28.93 4.90 25.18
N ALA A 97 28.56 3.64 25.40
CA ALA A 97 28.71 3.00 26.71
C ALA A 97 30.18 2.89 27.14
N VAL A 98 31.08 2.50 26.22
CA VAL A 98 32.52 2.37 26.51
C VAL A 98 33.15 3.73 26.83
N VAL A 99 32.86 4.77 26.03
CA VAL A 99 33.40 6.11 26.26
C VAL A 99 32.89 6.68 27.59
N SER A 100 31.60 6.52 27.88
CA SER A 100 31.02 6.97 29.16
C SER A 100 31.71 6.30 30.36
N PHE A 101 31.95 4.99 30.29
CA PHE A 101 32.60 4.24 31.35
C PHE A 101 34.06 4.70 31.57
N LEU A 102 34.83 4.88 30.49
CA LEU A 102 36.21 5.36 30.57
C LEU A 102 36.29 6.79 31.12
N SER A 103 35.37 7.69 30.74
CA SER A 103 35.31 9.05 31.28
C SER A 103 35.02 9.06 32.79
N LEU A 104 34.11 8.21 33.27
CA LEU A 104 33.81 8.10 34.71
C LEU A 104 35.01 7.58 35.50
N LEU A 105 35.72 6.57 34.99
CA LEU A 105 36.94 6.05 35.61
C LEU A 105 38.04 7.12 35.69
N ALA A 106 38.26 7.87 34.60
CA ALA A 106 39.25 8.95 34.59
C ALA A 106 38.91 10.04 35.61
N LEU A 107 37.64 10.47 35.69
CA LEU A 107 37.17 11.45 36.69
C LEU A 107 37.30 10.93 38.12
N TYR A 108 37.03 9.65 38.36
CA TYR A 108 37.18 9.02 39.66
C TYR A 108 38.65 9.04 40.12
N ILE A 109 39.57 8.60 39.25
CA ILE A 109 41.02 8.59 39.53
C ILE A 109 41.51 10.02 39.79
N PHE A 110 41.11 10.99 38.96
CA PHE A 110 41.50 12.38 39.11
C PHE A 110 41.03 12.98 40.45
N ARG A 111 39.80 12.72 40.87
CA ARG A 111 39.27 13.15 42.18
C ARG A 111 40.01 12.49 43.34
N GLN A 112 40.37 11.22 43.20
CA GLN A 112 41.11 10.49 44.23
C GLN A 112 42.54 11.04 44.39
N GLN A 113 43.21 11.38 43.29
CA GLN A 113 44.55 11.99 43.34
C GLN A 113 44.53 13.37 44.00
N ARG A 114 43.54 14.22 43.70
CA ARG A 114 43.40 15.53 44.37
C ARG A 114 43.28 15.40 45.88
N LYS A 115 42.52 14.41 46.38
CA LYS A 115 42.39 14.16 47.83
C LYS A 115 43.71 13.74 48.50
N LYS A 116 44.67 13.19 47.76
CA LYS A 116 45.98 12.78 48.32
C LYS A 116 46.98 13.93 48.41
N GLN A 117 46.86 14.97 47.59
CA GLN A 117 47.76 16.12 47.61
C GLN A 117 47.50 17.04 48.81
N GLU A 118 46.25 17.24 49.22
CA GLU A 118 45.91 18.07 50.40
C GLU A 118 46.40 17.51 51.75
N THR A 119 46.76 16.22 51.83
CA THR A 119 47.31 15.61 53.06
C THR A 119 48.84 15.71 53.14
N SER A 120 49.56 15.93 52.03
CA SER A 120 51.03 16.02 52.04
C SER A 120 51.55 17.41 52.35
N ASP A 121 50.81 18.47 52.03
CA ASP A 121 51.21 19.87 52.27
C ASP A 121 50.94 20.34 53.72
N ASN A 122 50.39 19.48 54.58
CA ASN A 122 50.12 19.75 56.00
C ASN A 122 51.17 19.15 56.95
N TYR A 123 52.32 18.71 56.42
CA TYR A 123 53.43 18.12 57.20
C TYR A 123 54.77 18.84 56.98
N GLU A 124 54.76 20.15 56.72
CA GLU A 124 55.95 21.00 56.82
C GLU A 124 55.68 22.24 57.69
#